data_AF-A0A1G7LMY1-F1
#
_entry.id   AF-A0A1G7LMY1-F1
#
_cell.length_a   1.000
_cell.length_b   1.000
_cell.length_c   1.000
_cell.angle_alpha   90.00
_cell.angle_beta   90.00
_cell.angle_gamma   90.00
#
_symmetry.space_group_name_H-M   'P 1'
#
loop_
_entity.id
_entity.type
_entity.pdbx_description
1 polymer ?
#
loop_
_entity_poly.entity_id
_entity_poly.type
_entity_poly.pdbx_seq_one_letter_code
_entity_poly.pdbx_strand_id
1 'polypeptide(L)'
;MRGKYEPAPHDIVIYPSKRKLVAMFLCSIVFIAIGMVMLMQDQGGVVLLGGVSVVFFGMCGVYCAYRMLVPKPAVILTADAFYDQASLGAAGRVLWFRGRRN
;
A
#
# COMPACT_ATOMS: atom_id res chain seq x y z
N MET A 1 12.68 9.89 7.42
CA MET A 1 14.12 10.02 7.10
C MET A 1 14.27 10.26 5.61
N ARG A 2 14.97 11.34 5.23
CA ARG A 2 15.13 11.82 3.84
C ARG A 2 16.61 11.74 3.43
N GLY A 3 17.27 10.62 3.75
CA GLY A 3 18.61 10.28 3.28
C GLY A 3 18.51 9.13 2.30
N LYS A 4 19.21 9.19 1.16
CA LYS A 4 19.31 8.07 0.23
C LYS A 4 19.97 6.91 1.00
N TYR A 5 19.21 5.85 1.23
CA TYR A 5 19.72 4.65 1.88
C TYR A 5 20.77 4.03 0.95
N GLU A 6 22.02 3.99 1.39
CA GLU A 6 23.10 3.27 0.73
C GLU A 6 23.13 1.84 1.28
N PRO A 7 22.90 0.81 0.45
CA PRO A 7 22.85 -0.56 0.91
C PRO A 7 24.26 -1.02 1.34
N ALA A 8 24.39 -1.51 2.57
CA ALA A 8 25.58 -2.24 2.98
C ALA A 8 25.58 -3.66 2.33
N PRO A 9 26.74 -4.33 2.16
CA PRO A 9 26.85 -5.60 1.44
C PRO A 9 25.97 -6.75 1.99
N HIS A 10 25.50 -6.64 3.24
CA HIS A 10 24.70 -7.64 3.93
C HIS A 10 23.22 -7.25 4.10
N ASP A 11 22.78 -6.18 3.44
CA ASP A 11 21.40 -5.70 3.56
C ASP A 11 20.47 -6.37 2.56
N ILE A 12 19.32 -6.85 3.04
CA ILE A 12 18.30 -7.49 2.20
C ILE A 12 17.12 -6.52 2.04
N VAL A 13 16.95 -5.99 0.83
CA VAL A 13 15.83 -5.10 0.49
C VAL A 13 14.74 -5.91 -0.22
N ILE A 14 13.60 -6.05 0.43
CA ILE A 14 12.43 -6.74 -0.15
C ILE A 14 11.50 -5.68 -0.72
N TYR A 15 11.36 -5.71 -2.04
CA TYR A 15 10.40 -4.89 -2.75
C TYR A 15 9.01 -5.53 -2.71
N PRO A 16 7.94 -4.72 -2.58
CA PRO A 16 6.59 -5.23 -2.71
C PRO A 16 6.40 -5.78 -4.13
N SER A 17 5.67 -6.89 -4.25
CA SER A 17 5.46 -7.51 -5.55
C SER A 17 4.56 -6.63 -6.43
N LYS A 18 5.12 -6.13 -7.53
CA LYS A 18 4.42 -5.30 -8.53
C LYS A 18 3.13 -5.97 -9.03
N ARG A 19 3.12 -7.31 -9.12
CA ARG A 19 1.95 -8.12 -9.54
C ARG A 19 0.73 -7.92 -8.63
N LYS A 20 0.93 -7.89 -7.31
CA LYS A 20 -0.17 -7.69 -6.36
C LYS A 20 -0.74 -6.27 -6.45
N LEU A 21 0.14 -5.27 -6.62
CA LEU A 21 -0.27 -3.87 -6.82
C LEU A 21 -1.09 -3.70 -8.11
N VAL A 22 -0.65 -4.29 -9.22
CA VAL A 22 -1.37 -4.26 -10.50
C VAL A 22 -2.73 -4.95 -10.38
N ALA A 23 -2.79 -6.11 -9.72
CA ALA A 23 -4.06 -6.81 -9.51
C ALA A 23 -5.05 -5.98 -8.66
N MET A 24 -4.59 -5.35 -7.57
CA MET A 24 -5.45 -4.45 -6.77
C MET A 24 -5.94 -3.25 -7.58
N PHE A 25 -5.07 -2.66 -8.41
CA PHE A 25 -5.45 -1.55 -9.28
C PHE A 25 -6.53 -1.96 -10.29
N LEU A 26 -6.36 -3.10 -10.96
CA LEU A 26 -7.37 -3.62 -11.90
C LEU A 26 -8.70 -3.91 -11.20
N CYS A 27 -8.68 -4.55 -10.03
CA CYS A 27 -9.89 -4.75 -9.24
C CYS A 27 -10.57 -3.41 -8.90
N SER A 28 -9.81 -2.38 -8.50
CA SER A 28 -10.37 -1.07 -8.19
C SER A 28 -11.13 -0.46 -9.37
N ILE A 29 -10.60 -0.59 -10.60
CA ILE A 29 -11.25 -0.10 -11.82
C ILE A 29 -12.58 -0.84 -12.07
N VAL A 30 -12.60 -2.16 -11.89
CA VAL A 30 -13.82 -2.97 -12.06
C VAL A 30 -14.89 -2.51 -11.07
N PHE A 31 -14.53 -2.31 -9.80
CA PHE A 31 -15.48 -1.85 -8.79
C PHE A 31 -15.97 -0.42 -9.04
N ILE A 32 -15.12 0.47 -9.54
CA ILE A 32 -15.54 1.82 -9.96
C ILE A 32 -16.56 1.73 -11.11
N ALA A 33 -16.31 0.89 -12.12
CA ALA A 33 -17.23 0.71 -13.24
C ALA A 33 -18.60 0.17 -12.77
N ILE A 34 -18.61 -0.81 -11.87
CA ILE A 34 -19.85 -1.32 -11.27
C ILE A 34 -20.56 -0.22 -10.46
N GLY A 35 -19.82 0.54 -9.66
CA GLY A 35 -20.36 1.66 -8.90
C GLY A 35 -21.00 2.73 -9.78
N MET A 36 -20.40 3.04 -10.93
CA MET A 36 -20.96 3.96 -11.93
C MET A 36 -22.28 3.45 -12.52
N VAL A 37 -22.40 2.14 -12.78
CA VAL A 37 -23.66 1.54 -13.23
C VAL A 37 -24.73 1.61 -12.14
N MET A 38 -24.36 1.43 -10.86
CA MET A 38 -25.29 1.57 -9.74
C MET A 38 -25.81 3.00 -9.57
N LEU A 39 -25.00 4.02 -9.91
CA LEU A 39 -25.43 5.42 -9.88
C LEU A 39 -26.50 5.77 -10.92
N MET A 40 -26.66 4.95 -11.96
CA MET A 40 -27.70 5.13 -13.00
C MET A 40 -29.06 4.53 -12.62
N GLN A 41 -29.18 3.94 -11.43
CA GLN A 41 -30.43 3.33 -10.96
C GLN A 41 -31.32 4.37 -10.26
N ASP A 42 -32.64 4.23 -10.34
CA ASP A 42 -33.59 5.13 -9.66
C ASP A 42 -33.79 4.79 -8.16
N GLN A 43 -33.21 3.68 -7.69
CA GLN A 43 -33.30 3.29 -6.28
C GLN A 43 -32.28 4.05 -5.44
N GLY A 44 -32.72 5.00 -4.62
CA GLY A 44 -31.84 5.86 -3.82
C GLY A 44 -30.81 5.10 -2.96
N GLY A 45 -31.16 3.93 -2.41
CA GLY A 45 -30.22 3.10 -1.65
C GLY A 45 -29.08 2.51 -2.51
N VAL A 46 -29.38 2.15 -3.76
CA VAL A 46 -28.41 1.61 -4.73
C VAL A 46 -27.48 2.71 -5.21
N VAL A 47 -28.00 3.92 -5.43
CA VAL A 47 -27.21 5.11 -5.78
C VAL A 47 -26.23 5.47 -4.65
N LEU A 48 -26.69 5.45 -3.40
CA LEU A 48 -25.84 5.75 -2.24
C LEU A 48 -24.69 4.75 -2.10
N LEU A 49 -24.98 3.45 -2.26
CA LEU A 49 -23.98 2.39 -2.27
C LEU A 49 -23.00 2.54 -3.45
N GLY A 50 -23.52 2.89 -4.64
CA GLY A 50 -22.73 3.23 -5.83
C GLY A 50 -21.75 4.35 -5.54
N GLY A 51 -22.21 5.46 -4.96
CA GLY A 51 -21.37 6.60 -4.61
C GLY A 51 -20.27 6.26 -3.61
N VAL A 52 -20.59 5.53 -2.54
CA VAL A 52 -19.60 5.07 -1.55
C VAL A 52 -18.56 4.15 -2.21
N SER A 53 -18.99 3.25 -3.09
CA SER A 53 -18.08 2.35 -3.78
C SER A 53 -17.11 3.12 -4.69
N VAL A 54 -17.60 4.05 -5.52
CA VAL A 54 -16.77 4.84 -6.43
C VAL A 54 -15.74 5.66 -5.65
N VAL A 55 -16.15 6.30 -4.54
CA VAL A 55 -15.24 7.10 -3.70
C VAL A 55 -14.19 6.22 -3.04
N PHE A 56 -14.59 5.11 -2.42
CA PHE A 56 -13.67 4.21 -1.71
C PHE A 56 -12.69 3.53 -2.65
N PHE A 57 -13.18 2.91 -3.73
CA PHE A 57 -12.34 2.22 -4.70
C PHE A 57 -11.55 3.20 -5.57
N GLY A 58 -12.08 4.40 -5.83
CA GLY A 58 -11.36 5.51 -6.46
C GLY A 58 -10.13 5.93 -5.65
N MET A 59 -10.29 6.18 -4.35
CA MET A 59 -9.16 6.49 -3.46
C MET A 59 -8.13 5.36 -3.42
N CYS A 60 -8.60 4.10 -3.35
CA CYS A 60 -7.72 2.92 -3.38
C CYS A 60 -6.93 2.85 -4.70
N GLY A 61 -7.58 3.07 -5.84
CA GLY A 61 -6.95 3.08 -7.15
C GLY A 61 -5.89 4.17 -7.29
N VAL A 62 -6.19 5.39 -6.85
CA VAL A 62 -5.22 6.51 -6.84
C VAL A 62 -4.03 6.18 -5.94
N TYR A 63 -4.26 5.60 -4.76
CA TYR A 63 -3.18 5.17 -3.87
C TYR A 63 -2.30 4.08 -4.50
N CYS A 64 -2.91 3.07 -5.13
CA CYS A 64 -2.18 2.03 -5.86
C CYS A 64 -1.35 2.60 -7.01
N ALA A 65 -1.92 3.52 -7.80
CA ALA A 65 -1.22 4.20 -8.90
C ALA A 65 -0.03 5.02 -8.38
N TYR A 66 -0.23 5.79 -7.30
CA TYR A 66 0.84 6.52 -6.63
C TYR A 66 1.96 5.59 -6.14
N ARG A 67 1.60 4.44 -5.52
CA ARG A 67 2.55 3.41 -5.07
C ARG A 67 3.28 2.71 -6.22
N MET A 68 2.69 2.64 -7.42
CA MET A 68 3.36 2.13 -8.61
C MET A 68 4.36 3.14 -9.20
N LEU A 69 4.02 4.43 -9.21
CA LEU A 69 4.89 5.51 -9.69
C LEU A 69 6.06 5.79 -8.73
N VAL A 70 5.83 5.66 -7.43
CA VAL A 70 6.85 5.84 -6.38
C VAL A 70 7.10 4.51 -5.67
N PRO A 71 7.90 3.61 -6.25
CA PRO A 71 8.21 2.32 -5.64
C PRO A 71 9.04 2.54 -4.37
N LYS A 72 8.37 2.50 -3.21
CA LYS A 72 9.01 2.48 -1.90
C LYS A 72 9.32 1.03 -1.50
N PRO A 73 10.52 0.74 -0.96
CA PRO A 73 10.86 -0.59 -0.46
C PRO A 73 9.86 -0.98 0.63
N ALA A 74 9.38 -2.23 0.61
CA ALA A 74 8.40 -2.69 1.57
C ALA A 74 9.07 -3.07 2.88
N VAL A 75 10.25 -3.67 2.79
CA VAL A 75 11.04 -4.08 3.95
C VAL A 75 12.52 -3.86 3.65
N ILE A 76 13.24 -3.30 4.62
CA ILE A 76 14.70 -3.21 4.62
C ILE A 76 15.20 -3.97 5.85
N LEU A 77 15.93 -5.05 5.62
CA LEU A 77 16.64 -5.79 6.65
C LEU A 77 18.09 -5.28 6.67
N THR A 78 18.46 -4.63 7.77
CA THR A 78 19.83 -4.18 8.05
C THR A 78 20.41 -4.99 9.20
N ALA A 79 21.74 -5.09 9.29
CA ALA A 79 22.43 -5.83 10.36
C ALA A 79 21.98 -5.46 11.79
N ASP A 80 21.57 -4.20 12.01
CA ASP A 80 21.16 -3.71 13.35
C ASP A 80 19.64 -3.64 13.54
N ALA A 81 18.86 -3.61 12.45
CA ALA A 81 17.44 -3.31 12.51
C ALA A 81 16.62 -3.87 11.34
N PHE A 82 15.36 -4.14 11.62
CA PHE A 82 14.29 -4.40 10.65
C PHE A 82 13.44 -3.15 10.46
N TYR A 83 13.29 -2.71 9.20
CA TYR A 83 12.38 -1.63 8.82
C TYR A 83 11.22 -2.21 8.02
N ASP A 84 10.02 -2.19 8.59
CA ASP A 84 8.78 -2.51 7.87
C ASP A 84 8.08 -1.23 7.40
N GLN A 85 7.95 -1.09 6.09
CA GLN A 85 7.23 -0.03 5.39
C GLN A 85 6.02 -0.59 4.63
N ALA A 86 5.60 -1.83 4.90
CA ALA A 86 4.47 -2.48 4.23
C ALA A 86 3.11 -1.93 4.66
N SER A 87 3.01 -1.31 5.85
CA SER A 87 1.77 -0.81 6.44
C SER A 87 1.72 0.72 6.51
N LEU A 88 0.52 1.31 6.36
CA LEU A 88 0.29 2.76 6.46
C LEU A 88 0.71 3.33 7.84
N GLY A 89 0.58 2.50 8.87
CA GLY A 89 1.35 2.64 10.10
C GLY A 89 2.67 1.95 9.90
N ALA A 90 3.73 2.70 9.57
CA ALA A 90 5.09 2.18 9.61
C ALA A 90 5.28 1.49 10.97
N ALA A 91 5.45 0.17 10.99
CA ALA A 91 5.52 -0.63 12.23
C ALA A 91 6.75 -0.31 13.10
N GLY A 92 7.47 0.75 12.76
CA GLY A 92 8.64 1.23 13.47
C GLY A 92 9.88 0.43 13.09
N ARG A 93 11.03 1.05 13.35
CA ARG A 93 12.32 0.38 13.31
C ARG A 93 12.40 -0.60 14.48
N VAL A 94 12.54 -1.89 14.20
CA VAL A 94 12.75 -2.92 15.24
C VAL A 94 14.24 -3.26 15.27
N LEU A 95 14.93 -2.90 16.35
CA LEU A 95 16.33 -3.31 16.57
C LEU A 95 16.39 -4.80 16.93
N TRP A 96 17.35 -5.54 16.38
CA TRP A 96 17.54 -6.95 16.74
C TRP A 96 17.91 -7.13 18.21
N PHE A 97 18.73 -6.21 18.73
CA PHE A 97 19.18 -6.22 20.11
C PHE A 97 18.22 -5.45 21.01
N ARG A 98 17.18 -6.16 21.47
CA ARG A 98 16.43 -5.77 22.67
C ARG A 98 17.17 -6.36 23.88
N GLY A 99 17.78 -5.48 24.67
CA GLY A 99 18.90 -5.82 25.56
C GLY A 99 18.70 -6.94 26.57
N ARG A 100 19.80 -7.65 26.87
CA ARG A 100 20.08 -8.13 28.23
C ARG A 100 21.00 -7.11 28.89
N ARG A 101 20.42 -6.25 29.75
CA ARG A 101 21.17 -5.61 30.82
C ARG A 101 21.45 -6.69 31.87
N ASN A 102 22.72 -6.92 32.20
CA ASN A 102 23.11 -7.42 33.50
C ASN A 102 24.17 -6.46 34.03
#